data_AF-A0A351F115-F1
#
_entry.id   AF-A0A351F115-F1
#
_cell.length_a   1.000
_cell.length_b   1.000
_cell.length_c   1.000
_cell.angle_alpha   90.00
_cell.angle_beta   90.00
_cell.angle_gamma   90.00
#
_symmetry.space_group_name_H-M   'P 1'
#
loop_
_entity.id
_entity.type
_entity.pdbx_description
1 polymer ?
#
loop_
_entity_poly.entity_id
_entity_poly.type
_entity_poly.pdbx_seq_one_letter_code
_entity_poly.pdbx_strand_id
1 'polypeptide(L)'
;LAEKDPYLNRKYAFIAIRTAYYGSEFDYIKKIFQSHFARGKKDYLYYRALFFNSFQNKDAGSDIANIMAYCPEKRYAAYYFFHEQFDLKNSLTKATSSQDIGNLYAFASVQRLDPNLDYLRKIYEHSNKSRILDFLLLREINKIEDWIYTPYYTNYLPSTQFTEFWWSENDTELHTIETLRARSEKDRTYAKQMLDFVIGVDYSKIHDVSLWNAAQIQLLFMTRNYDACLNKIEVFEKQFAKKKIISQIEKIKALCIISNQETGRAIIKEAVKPIIMKYKDDERFLFSIGRELEFRKNLPDGIAIIAFGNQKFRNRYYYDESNNSVEWRGNRLLNSGNLEYFYEYFDYLDFVYSADDLKIVVNGLNKKKKGDDFYKTMYSQLKKDENYLKDLLGTKYIRENRLEDALNAFNLIAFRYWEENYNPWERDRFDDSYTFDKNPFYDIKYVDPFIPHTERYLVTKLSITQHLIKYLKLADNPKTKNRDYYYFIIANCYLNMTQKGHSWMMRRFTSVTNYDQEYDESYIDESEYVNSLLAQKYYRLAAENSKTEKFKALCLLMEVFSADPERKLDRLKNTYPEYYQELSSCENLENYFEAR
;
A
#
# COMPACT_ATOMS: atom_id res chain seq x y z
N LEU A 1 -44.91 -50.58 -19.46
CA LEU A 1 -45.02 -50.10 -20.85
C LEU A 1 -43.63 -49.67 -21.31
N ALA A 2 -43.04 -50.37 -22.28
CA ALA A 2 -41.75 -49.96 -22.83
C ALA A 2 -41.97 -48.77 -23.76
N GLU A 3 -41.59 -47.57 -23.32
CA GLU A 3 -41.58 -46.36 -24.16
C GLU A 3 -40.69 -46.60 -25.39
N LYS A 4 -41.26 -46.44 -26.58
CA LYS A 4 -40.61 -46.72 -27.86
C LYS A 4 -39.87 -45.51 -28.42
N ASP A 5 -40.22 -44.30 -27.98
CA ASP A 5 -39.49 -43.10 -28.38
C ASP A 5 -38.08 -43.09 -27.73
N PRO A 6 -36.99 -43.10 -28.52
CA PRO A 6 -35.63 -43.19 -27.98
C PRO A 6 -35.23 -42.02 -27.07
N TYR A 7 -35.82 -40.85 -27.28
CA TYR A 7 -35.53 -39.66 -26.47
C TYR A 7 -36.23 -39.72 -25.11
N LEU A 8 -37.52 -40.05 -25.08
CA LEU A 8 -38.29 -40.25 -23.85
C LEU A 8 -37.75 -41.44 -23.05
N ASN A 9 -37.36 -42.53 -23.71
CA ASN A 9 -36.74 -43.68 -23.06
C ASN A 9 -35.48 -43.29 -22.26
N ARG A 10 -34.57 -42.51 -22.87
CA ARG A 10 -33.37 -42.01 -22.17
C ARG A 10 -33.71 -41.04 -21.03
N LYS A 11 -34.73 -40.19 -21.20
CA LYS A 11 -35.21 -39.31 -20.12
C LYS A 11 -35.75 -40.08 -18.93
N TYR A 12 -36.58 -41.09 -19.16
CA TYR A 12 -37.09 -41.96 -18.08
C TYR A 12 -35.96 -42.73 -17.39
N ALA A 13 -34.99 -43.24 -18.16
CA ALA A 13 -33.79 -43.87 -17.61
C ALA A 13 -32.99 -42.91 -16.71
N PHE A 14 -32.86 -41.64 -17.11
CA PHE A 14 -32.21 -40.63 -16.26
C PHE A 14 -33.00 -40.34 -14.98
N ILE A 15 -34.34 -40.25 -15.05
CA ILE A 15 -35.19 -40.06 -13.85
C ILE A 15 -35.03 -41.26 -12.90
N ALA A 16 -34.97 -42.48 -13.43
CA ALA A 16 -34.71 -43.68 -12.64
C ALA A 16 -33.32 -43.62 -11.97
N ILE A 17 -32.26 -43.24 -12.69
CA ILE A 17 -30.92 -43.01 -12.11
C ILE A 17 -30.97 -42.01 -10.95
N ARG A 18 -31.65 -40.87 -11.13
CA ARG A 18 -31.73 -39.83 -10.11
C ARG A 18 -32.51 -40.31 -8.87
N THR A 19 -33.58 -41.08 -9.07
CA THR A 19 -34.37 -41.66 -7.97
C THR A 19 -33.54 -42.69 -7.21
N ALA A 20 -32.84 -43.58 -7.93
CA ALA A 20 -31.95 -44.57 -7.37
C ALA A 20 -30.80 -43.96 -6.55
N TYR A 21 -30.27 -42.80 -6.97
CA TYR A 21 -29.27 -42.06 -6.21
C TYR A 21 -29.75 -41.64 -4.81
N TYR A 22 -30.99 -41.14 -4.69
CA TYR A 22 -31.55 -40.79 -3.39
C TYR A 22 -31.89 -42.02 -2.54
N GLY A 23 -32.11 -43.17 -3.17
CA GLY A 23 -32.22 -44.47 -2.49
C GLY A 23 -30.89 -45.15 -2.19
N SER A 24 -29.74 -44.53 -2.51
CA SER A 24 -28.40 -45.14 -2.41
C SER A 24 -28.23 -46.45 -3.22
N GLU A 25 -29.02 -46.66 -4.26
CA GLU A 25 -29.01 -47.88 -5.10
C GLU A 25 -27.99 -47.79 -6.24
N PHE A 26 -26.70 -47.67 -5.90
CA PHE A 26 -25.65 -47.39 -6.89
C PHE A 26 -25.42 -48.49 -7.94
N ASP A 27 -25.63 -49.76 -7.58
CA ASP A 27 -25.55 -50.87 -8.55
C ASP A 27 -26.64 -50.76 -9.62
N TYR A 28 -27.83 -50.29 -9.21
CA TYR A 28 -28.94 -50.07 -10.13
C TYR A 28 -28.66 -48.88 -11.05
N ILE A 29 -28.04 -47.80 -10.55
CA ILE A 29 -27.54 -46.69 -11.36
C ILE A 29 -26.59 -47.20 -12.45
N LYS A 30 -25.59 -48.01 -12.07
CA LYS A 30 -24.61 -48.58 -13.00
C LYS A 30 -25.28 -49.42 -14.09
N LYS A 31 -26.24 -50.27 -13.71
CA LYS A 31 -27.00 -51.10 -14.65
C LYS A 31 -27.80 -50.26 -15.65
N ILE A 32 -28.52 -49.25 -15.19
CA ILE A 32 -29.29 -48.35 -16.07
C ILE A 32 -28.34 -47.56 -16.98
N PHE A 33 -27.24 -47.05 -16.44
CA PHE A 33 -26.25 -46.30 -17.22
C PHE A 33 -25.67 -47.15 -18.36
N GLN A 34 -25.24 -48.38 -18.06
CA GLN A 34 -24.70 -49.29 -19.07
C GLN A 34 -25.72 -49.62 -20.16
N SER A 35 -26.99 -49.80 -19.78
CA SER A 35 -28.06 -50.21 -20.71
C SER A 35 -28.52 -49.07 -21.62
N HIS A 36 -28.59 -47.84 -21.12
CA HIS A 36 -29.23 -46.71 -21.83
C HIS A 36 -28.26 -45.60 -22.27
N PHE A 37 -27.05 -45.54 -21.72
CA PHE A 37 -26.13 -44.41 -21.94
C PHE A 37 -24.75 -44.80 -22.45
N ALA A 38 -24.19 -45.95 -22.05
CA ALA A 38 -22.79 -46.30 -22.35
C ALA A 38 -22.45 -46.41 -23.85
N ARG A 39 -23.41 -46.82 -24.69
CA ARG A 39 -23.22 -46.98 -26.16
C ARG A 39 -23.92 -45.89 -26.99
N GLY A 40 -24.38 -44.81 -26.35
CA GLY A 40 -25.20 -43.77 -26.95
C GLY A 40 -24.46 -42.47 -27.26
N LYS A 41 -25.23 -41.47 -27.74
CA LYS A 41 -24.74 -40.11 -27.97
C LYS A 41 -24.33 -39.46 -26.64
N LYS A 42 -23.10 -38.93 -26.59
CA LYS A 42 -22.57 -38.14 -25.48
C LYS A 42 -23.12 -36.71 -25.49
N ASP A 43 -24.41 -36.57 -25.21
CA ASP A 43 -25.11 -35.28 -25.06
C ASP A 43 -25.27 -34.87 -23.59
N TYR A 44 -25.97 -33.76 -23.33
CA TYR A 44 -26.16 -33.24 -21.97
C TYR A 44 -26.74 -34.30 -21.00
N LEU A 45 -27.64 -35.17 -21.49
CA LEU A 45 -28.29 -36.18 -20.66
C LEU A 45 -27.33 -37.33 -20.32
N TYR A 46 -26.44 -37.69 -21.24
CA TYR A 46 -25.34 -38.63 -20.96
C TYR A 46 -24.46 -38.12 -19.82
N TYR A 47 -23.97 -36.87 -19.87
CA TYR A 47 -23.07 -36.36 -18.85
C TYR A 47 -23.76 -36.14 -17.49
N ARG A 48 -25.07 -35.82 -17.47
CA ARG A 48 -25.87 -35.82 -16.24
C ARG A 48 -25.97 -37.21 -15.62
N ALA A 49 -26.19 -38.25 -16.44
CA ALA A 49 -26.24 -39.63 -15.98
C ALA A 49 -24.86 -40.13 -15.52
N LEU A 50 -23.80 -39.74 -16.24
CA LEU A 50 -22.41 -40.09 -15.94
C LEU A 50 -22.01 -39.59 -14.55
N PHE A 51 -22.40 -38.36 -14.18
CA PHE A 51 -22.17 -37.80 -12.84
C PHE A 51 -22.64 -38.73 -11.71
N PHE A 52 -23.85 -39.30 -11.83
CA PHE A 52 -24.35 -40.23 -10.82
C PHE A 52 -23.65 -41.59 -10.87
N ASN A 53 -23.27 -42.05 -12.07
CA ASN A 53 -22.52 -43.29 -12.25
C ASN A 53 -21.09 -43.22 -11.69
N SER A 54 -20.50 -42.03 -11.56
CA SER A 54 -19.14 -41.84 -11.05
C SER A 54 -18.98 -42.14 -9.55
N PHE A 55 -20.04 -42.09 -8.73
CA PHE A 55 -19.93 -42.22 -7.26
C PHE A 55 -19.38 -43.56 -6.75
N GLN A 56 -19.51 -44.66 -7.51
CA GLN A 56 -18.93 -45.97 -7.16
C GLN A 56 -17.75 -46.35 -8.06
N ASN A 57 -17.37 -45.50 -9.00
CA ASN A 57 -16.27 -45.78 -9.91
C ASN A 57 -14.96 -45.22 -9.33
N LYS A 58 -14.16 -46.08 -8.72
CA LYS A 58 -12.83 -45.73 -8.16
C LYS A 58 -11.84 -45.22 -9.22
N ASP A 59 -12.14 -45.42 -10.50
CA ASP A 59 -11.31 -45.01 -11.63
C ASP A 59 -11.99 -43.93 -12.50
N ALA A 60 -12.88 -43.13 -11.91
CA ALA A 60 -13.70 -42.16 -12.63
C ALA A 60 -12.94 -40.93 -13.15
N GLY A 61 -11.61 -40.85 -13.07
CA GLY A 61 -10.86 -39.62 -13.38
C GLY A 61 -11.18 -39.01 -14.75
N SER A 62 -11.20 -39.83 -15.81
CA SER A 62 -11.61 -39.40 -17.16
C SER A 62 -13.09 -39.01 -17.23
N ASP A 63 -13.96 -39.71 -16.51
CA ASP A 63 -15.40 -39.41 -16.46
C ASP A 63 -15.63 -38.05 -15.78
N ILE A 64 -14.97 -37.81 -14.64
CA ILE A 64 -15.03 -36.57 -13.85
C ILE A 64 -14.54 -35.38 -14.68
N ALA A 65 -13.39 -35.51 -15.33
CA ALA A 65 -12.85 -34.47 -16.19
C ALA A 65 -13.78 -34.15 -17.37
N ASN A 66 -14.38 -35.18 -17.97
CA ASN A 66 -15.35 -35.02 -19.05
C ASN A 66 -16.67 -34.38 -18.57
N ILE A 67 -17.15 -34.70 -17.37
CA ILE A 67 -18.30 -34.00 -16.76
C ILE A 67 -17.97 -32.52 -16.59
N MET A 68 -16.79 -32.17 -16.09
CA MET A 68 -16.37 -30.78 -15.93
C MET A 68 -16.32 -30.03 -17.27
N ALA A 69 -15.82 -30.67 -18.32
CA ALA A 69 -15.70 -30.10 -19.66
C ALA A 69 -17.07 -29.90 -20.35
N TYR A 70 -17.96 -30.89 -20.27
CA TYR A 70 -19.17 -30.95 -21.11
C TYR A 70 -20.49 -30.72 -20.38
N CYS A 71 -20.50 -30.67 -19.05
CA CYS A 71 -21.71 -30.52 -18.23
C CYS A 71 -21.63 -29.31 -17.29
N PRO A 72 -21.88 -28.08 -17.78
CA PRO A 72 -21.73 -26.86 -16.99
C PRO A 72 -22.48 -26.86 -15.67
N GLU A 73 -23.70 -27.41 -15.64
CA GLU A 73 -24.56 -27.50 -14.46
C GLU A 73 -24.08 -28.51 -13.39
N LYS A 74 -23.19 -29.43 -13.75
CA LYS A 74 -22.58 -30.39 -12.83
C LYS A 74 -21.10 -30.11 -12.59
N ARG A 75 -20.52 -29.07 -13.19
CA ARG A 75 -19.11 -28.74 -13.06
C ARG A 75 -18.67 -28.56 -11.60
N TYR A 76 -19.35 -27.69 -10.86
CA TYR A 76 -19.03 -27.42 -9.45
C TYR A 76 -19.28 -28.65 -8.57
N ALA A 77 -20.41 -29.33 -8.77
CA ALA A 77 -20.72 -30.56 -8.04
C ALA A 77 -19.69 -31.67 -8.30
N ALA A 78 -19.25 -31.84 -9.55
CA ALA A 78 -18.22 -32.82 -9.91
C ALA A 78 -16.88 -32.50 -9.25
N TYR A 79 -16.50 -31.22 -9.20
CA TYR A 79 -15.35 -30.80 -8.41
C TYR A 79 -15.55 -31.17 -6.93
N TYR A 80 -16.60 -30.64 -6.31
CA TYR A 80 -16.90 -30.82 -4.88
C TYR A 80 -16.89 -32.29 -4.42
N PHE A 81 -17.52 -33.19 -5.16
CA PHE A 81 -17.64 -34.60 -4.75
C PHE A 81 -16.43 -35.46 -5.12
N PHE A 82 -15.64 -35.08 -6.13
CA PHE A 82 -14.65 -35.99 -6.72
C PHE A 82 -13.22 -35.45 -6.78
N HIS A 83 -12.96 -34.20 -6.37
CA HIS A 83 -11.62 -33.62 -6.49
C HIS A 83 -10.55 -34.44 -5.73
N GLU A 84 -10.86 -34.93 -4.53
CA GLU A 84 -9.93 -35.74 -3.73
C GLU A 84 -9.61 -37.11 -4.35
N GLN A 85 -10.52 -37.64 -5.17
CA GLN A 85 -10.35 -38.94 -5.83
C GLN A 85 -9.56 -38.82 -7.14
N PHE A 86 -9.31 -37.59 -7.61
CA PHE A 86 -8.70 -37.37 -8.91
C PHE A 86 -7.18 -37.47 -8.82
N ASP A 87 -6.61 -38.51 -9.44
CA ASP A 87 -5.18 -38.63 -9.68
C ASP A 87 -4.86 -38.47 -11.16
N LEU A 88 -4.13 -37.42 -11.53
CA LEU A 88 -3.83 -37.10 -12.93
C LEU A 88 -3.03 -38.21 -13.60
N LYS A 89 -2.00 -38.75 -12.92
CA LYS A 89 -1.09 -39.74 -13.49
C LYS A 89 -1.82 -41.02 -13.87
N ASN A 90 -2.61 -41.56 -12.95
CA ASN A 90 -3.45 -42.74 -13.14
C ASN A 90 -4.51 -42.48 -14.20
N SER A 91 -5.16 -41.32 -14.18
CA SER A 91 -6.20 -40.97 -15.16
C SER A 91 -5.64 -40.89 -16.58
N LEU A 92 -4.43 -40.35 -16.77
CA LEU A 92 -3.78 -40.28 -18.08
C LEU A 92 -3.52 -41.66 -18.69
N THR A 93 -3.21 -42.69 -17.89
CA THR A 93 -3.05 -44.08 -18.39
C THR A 93 -4.34 -44.66 -19.00
N LYS A 94 -5.49 -44.08 -18.65
CA LYS A 94 -6.82 -44.54 -19.07
C LYS A 94 -7.48 -43.61 -20.09
N ALA A 95 -6.77 -42.57 -20.53
CA ALA A 95 -7.29 -41.62 -21.51
C ALA A 95 -7.45 -42.27 -22.89
N THR A 96 -8.62 -42.12 -23.52
CA THR A 96 -8.95 -42.81 -24.78
C THR A 96 -8.82 -41.94 -26.03
N SER A 97 -8.64 -40.63 -25.87
CA SER A 97 -8.54 -39.68 -26.96
C SER A 97 -7.69 -38.47 -26.59
N SER A 98 -7.18 -37.74 -27.60
CA SER A 98 -6.50 -36.46 -27.37
C SER A 98 -7.37 -35.50 -26.56
N GLN A 99 -8.67 -35.44 -26.88
CA GLN A 99 -9.59 -34.57 -26.17
C GLN A 99 -9.75 -34.96 -24.68
N ASP A 100 -9.75 -36.26 -24.35
CA ASP A 100 -9.76 -36.72 -22.96
C ASP A 100 -8.50 -36.27 -22.22
N ILE A 101 -7.33 -36.37 -22.84
CA ILE A 101 -6.05 -35.89 -22.27
C ILE A 101 -6.16 -34.40 -21.93
N GLY A 102 -6.67 -33.58 -22.88
CA GLY A 102 -6.89 -32.16 -22.66
C GLY A 102 -7.84 -31.87 -21.48
N ASN A 103 -8.92 -32.65 -21.35
CA ASN A 103 -9.88 -32.50 -20.25
C ASN A 103 -9.26 -32.89 -18.89
N LEU A 104 -8.43 -33.93 -18.85
CA LEU A 104 -7.73 -34.36 -17.62
C LEU A 104 -6.77 -33.28 -17.12
N TYR A 105 -5.93 -32.72 -17.98
CA TYR A 105 -5.05 -31.60 -17.61
C TYR A 105 -5.85 -30.36 -17.21
N ALA A 106 -6.98 -30.10 -17.85
CA ALA A 106 -7.85 -29.01 -17.46
C ALA A 106 -8.45 -29.20 -16.06
N PHE A 107 -8.86 -30.42 -15.70
CA PHE A 107 -9.36 -30.73 -14.35
C PHE A 107 -8.25 -30.56 -13.29
N ALA A 108 -7.05 -31.06 -13.58
CA ALA A 108 -5.89 -30.88 -12.71
C ALA A 108 -5.52 -29.40 -12.54
N SER A 109 -5.57 -28.62 -13.63
CA SER A 109 -5.26 -27.18 -13.63
C SER A 109 -6.15 -26.39 -12.67
N VAL A 110 -7.43 -26.74 -12.53
CA VAL A 110 -8.36 -26.03 -11.61
C VAL A 110 -7.90 -26.15 -10.16
N GLN A 111 -7.22 -27.22 -9.79
CA GLN A 111 -6.73 -27.47 -8.42
C GLN A 111 -5.40 -26.78 -8.10
N ARG A 112 -4.64 -26.37 -9.13
CA ARG A 112 -3.29 -25.82 -8.94
C ARG A 112 -3.28 -24.36 -8.51
N LEU A 113 -2.52 -24.06 -7.45
CA LEU A 113 -2.24 -22.70 -6.97
C LEU A 113 -0.90 -22.17 -7.50
N ASP A 114 0.05 -23.07 -7.75
CA ASP A 114 1.38 -22.81 -8.30
C ASP A 114 1.34 -22.54 -9.83
N PRO A 115 2.46 -22.16 -10.48
CA PRO A 115 2.52 -21.90 -11.93
C PRO A 115 1.97 -23.06 -12.78
N ASN A 116 1.00 -22.78 -13.66
CA ASN A 116 0.25 -23.81 -14.40
C ASN A 116 0.54 -23.85 -15.92
N LEU A 117 1.67 -23.27 -16.35
CA LEU A 117 1.99 -23.10 -17.78
C LEU A 117 2.20 -24.45 -18.49
N ASP A 118 2.83 -25.41 -17.80
CA ASP A 118 3.05 -26.76 -18.30
C ASP A 118 1.73 -27.45 -18.68
N TYR A 119 0.69 -27.31 -17.85
CA TYR A 119 -0.62 -27.89 -18.12
C TYR A 119 -1.38 -27.12 -19.18
N LEU A 120 -1.29 -25.78 -19.23
CA LEU A 120 -1.87 -24.99 -20.31
C LEU A 120 -1.33 -25.39 -21.69
N ARG A 121 -0.02 -25.68 -21.80
CA ARG A 121 0.58 -26.21 -23.03
C ARG A 121 -0.03 -27.55 -23.41
N LYS A 122 -0.20 -28.47 -22.46
CA LYS A 122 -0.84 -29.77 -22.70
C LYS A 122 -2.30 -29.64 -23.11
N ILE A 123 -3.05 -28.74 -22.50
CA ILE A 123 -4.45 -28.50 -22.89
C ILE A 123 -4.50 -27.92 -24.30
N TYR A 124 -3.61 -27.00 -24.67
CA TYR A 124 -3.57 -26.45 -26.02
C TYR A 124 -3.17 -27.50 -27.07
N GLU A 125 -2.15 -28.31 -26.81
CA GLU A 125 -1.72 -29.42 -27.67
C GLU A 125 -2.88 -30.38 -27.98
N HIS A 126 -3.70 -30.66 -26.98
CA HIS A 126 -4.70 -31.73 -27.04
C HIS A 126 -6.15 -31.26 -27.24
N SER A 127 -6.46 -30.00 -26.92
CA SER A 127 -7.81 -29.42 -26.91
C SER A 127 -7.81 -27.88 -27.06
N ASN A 128 -7.13 -27.37 -28.08
CA ASN A 128 -6.98 -25.93 -28.37
C ASN A 128 -8.30 -25.12 -28.52
N LYS A 129 -9.41 -25.73 -28.97
CA LYS A 129 -10.72 -25.07 -29.09
C LYS A 129 -11.57 -25.13 -27.82
N SER A 130 -11.03 -25.59 -26.70
CA SER A 130 -11.81 -25.72 -25.47
C SER A 130 -12.02 -24.39 -24.76
N ARG A 131 -13.26 -24.09 -24.39
CA ARG A 131 -13.60 -22.93 -23.55
C ARG A 131 -12.91 -22.95 -22.18
N ILE A 132 -12.51 -24.14 -21.69
CA ILE A 132 -11.80 -24.22 -20.41
C ILE A 132 -10.36 -23.71 -20.52
N LEU A 133 -9.74 -23.83 -21.69
CA LEU A 133 -8.39 -23.31 -21.92
C LEU A 133 -8.39 -21.77 -21.80
N ASP A 134 -9.36 -21.11 -22.43
CA ASP A 134 -9.58 -19.67 -22.31
C ASP A 134 -9.75 -19.23 -20.85
N PHE A 135 -10.57 -19.96 -20.08
CA PHE A 135 -10.79 -19.67 -18.66
C PHE A 135 -9.51 -19.85 -17.82
N LEU A 136 -8.77 -20.94 -18.05
CA LEU A 136 -7.54 -21.23 -17.32
C LEU A 136 -6.42 -20.25 -17.67
N LEU A 137 -6.34 -19.79 -18.92
CA LEU A 137 -5.42 -18.71 -19.30
C LEU A 137 -5.73 -17.43 -18.52
N LEU A 138 -7.00 -17.01 -18.48
CA LEU A 138 -7.41 -15.82 -17.71
C LEU A 138 -7.08 -15.98 -16.22
N ARG A 139 -7.37 -17.15 -15.64
CA ARG A 139 -7.01 -17.44 -14.24
C ARG A 139 -5.50 -17.36 -13.99
N GLU A 140 -4.69 -17.88 -14.90
CA GLU A 140 -3.23 -17.83 -14.77
C GLU A 140 -2.70 -16.40 -14.85
N ILE A 141 -3.26 -15.58 -15.76
CA ILE A 141 -2.93 -14.16 -15.84
C ILE A 141 -3.30 -13.44 -14.55
N ASN A 142 -4.48 -13.69 -13.97
CA ASN A 142 -4.88 -13.09 -12.70
C ASN A 142 -3.93 -13.46 -11.54
N LYS A 143 -3.39 -14.69 -11.51
CA LYS A 143 -2.35 -15.06 -10.53
C LYS A 143 -1.08 -14.26 -10.75
N ILE A 144 -0.64 -14.14 -12.00
CA ILE A 144 0.54 -13.35 -12.35
C ILE A 144 0.33 -11.86 -11.99
N GLU A 145 -0.88 -11.31 -12.16
CA GLU A 145 -1.25 -9.97 -11.70
C GLU A 145 -1.06 -9.84 -10.20
N ASP A 146 -1.59 -10.77 -9.41
CA ASP A 146 -1.43 -10.77 -7.95
C ASP A 146 0.05 -10.89 -7.54
N TRP A 147 0.80 -11.81 -8.16
CA TRP A 147 2.22 -12.03 -7.86
C TRP A 147 3.11 -10.82 -8.17
N ILE A 148 2.85 -10.12 -9.29
CA ILE A 148 3.66 -8.98 -9.72
C ILE A 148 3.13 -7.67 -9.15
N TYR A 149 1.85 -7.37 -9.31
CA TYR A 149 1.31 -6.03 -9.09
C TYR A 149 0.96 -5.75 -7.63
N THR A 150 0.56 -6.77 -6.85
CA THR A 150 0.30 -6.58 -5.41
C THR A 150 1.58 -6.10 -4.69
N PRO A 151 2.73 -6.79 -4.79
CA PRO A 151 3.96 -6.28 -4.17
C PRO A 151 4.43 -4.98 -4.83
N TYR A 152 4.31 -4.86 -6.16
CA TYR A 152 4.83 -3.71 -6.90
C TYR A 152 4.10 -2.39 -6.62
N TYR A 153 2.77 -2.38 -6.52
CA TYR A 153 2.02 -1.14 -6.30
C TYR A 153 1.78 -0.85 -4.82
N THR A 154 1.45 -1.88 -4.03
CA THR A 154 0.95 -1.69 -2.65
C THR A 154 1.92 -2.17 -1.57
N ASN A 155 3.05 -2.80 -1.95
CA ASN A 155 4.01 -3.39 -1.02
C ASN A 155 3.37 -4.46 -0.09
N TYR A 156 2.34 -5.17 -0.56
CA TYR A 156 1.80 -6.36 0.10
C TYR A 156 2.37 -7.65 -0.50
N LEU A 157 2.30 -8.73 0.26
CA LEU A 157 2.48 -10.05 -0.33
C LEU A 157 1.26 -10.40 -1.19
N PRO A 158 1.43 -11.22 -2.24
CA PRO A 158 0.30 -11.71 -3.02
C PRO A 158 -0.66 -12.53 -2.18
N SER A 159 -1.94 -12.52 -2.55
CA SER A 159 -2.99 -13.31 -1.89
C SER A 159 -2.83 -14.81 -2.10
N THR A 160 -2.28 -15.20 -3.25
CA THR A 160 -2.05 -16.61 -3.62
C THR A 160 -0.62 -17.01 -3.33
N GLN A 161 -0.36 -17.39 -2.08
CA GLN A 161 0.91 -17.99 -1.68
C GLN A 161 0.83 -19.51 -1.82
N PHE A 162 1.74 -20.08 -2.61
CA PHE A 162 1.83 -21.53 -2.86
C PHE A 162 3.02 -22.18 -2.12
N THR A 163 3.69 -21.41 -1.27
CA THR A 163 4.58 -21.92 -0.22
C THR A 163 3.73 -22.24 1.01
N GLU A 164 3.91 -23.41 1.63
CA GLU A 164 3.05 -24.00 2.69
C GLU A 164 2.88 -23.18 3.97
N PHE A 165 3.48 -22.00 4.07
CA PHE A 165 3.61 -21.29 5.33
C PHE A 165 2.67 -20.10 5.40
N TRP A 166 1.39 -20.39 5.54
CA TRP A 166 0.43 -19.40 6.06
C TRP A 166 0.71 -19.05 7.54
N TRP A 167 1.61 -19.80 8.20
CA TRP A 167 2.09 -19.61 9.57
C TRP A 167 3.47 -20.27 9.76
N SER A 168 4.52 -19.93 8.98
CA SER A 168 5.87 -20.32 9.45
C SER A 168 6.22 -19.42 10.62
N GLU A 169 6.33 -20.00 11.80
CA GLU A 169 7.04 -19.45 12.97
C GLU A 169 8.56 -19.21 12.70
N ASN A 170 8.98 -19.21 11.43
CA ASN A 170 10.33 -18.93 10.93
C ASN A 170 10.28 -17.92 9.77
N ASP A 171 9.54 -16.82 9.94
CA ASP A 171 9.58 -15.68 9.00
C ASP A 171 10.91 -14.91 9.15
N THR A 172 12.00 -15.52 8.71
CA THR A 172 13.34 -14.88 8.72
C THR A 172 13.51 -13.90 7.56
N GLU A 173 12.57 -13.84 6.62
CA GLU A 173 12.70 -13.00 5.42
C GLU A 173 12.09 -11.62 5.66
N LEU A 174 12.95 -10.67 6.03
CA LEU A 174 12.56 -9.28 6.20
C LEU A 174 11.87 -8.74 4.93
N HIS A 175 10.58 -8.42 5.05
CA HIS A 175 9.80 -7.84 3.97
C HIS A 175 10.03 -6.33 3.89
N THR A 176 10.84 -5.94 2.92
CA THR A 176 11.20 -4.54 2.64
C THR A 176 10.69 -4.15 1.26
N ILE A 177 10.73 -2.86 0.92
CA ILE A 177 10.39 -2.42 -0.44
C ILE A 177 11.31 -3.12 -1.46
N GLU A 178 12.61 -3.25 -1.16
CA GLU A 178 13.58 -3.91 -2.05
C GLU A 178 13.28 -5.39 -2.25
N THR A 179 13.02 -6.16 -1.19
CA THR A 179 12.76 -7.61 -1.31
C THR A 179 11.45 -7.88 -2.05
N LEU A 180 10.41 -7.08 -1.80
CA LEU A 180 9.13 -7.15 -2.53
C LEU A 180 9.28 -6.78 -4.02
N ARG A 181 10.15 -5.82 -4.35
CA ARG A 181 10.47 -5.50 -5.75
C ARG A 181 11.25 -6.64 -6.41
N ALA A 182 12.24 -7.21 -5.74
CA ALA A 182 13.01 -8.34 -6.26
C ALA A 182 12.11 -9.56 -6.54
N ARG A 183 11.15 -9.85 -5.65
CA ARG A 183 10.11 -10.85 -5.88
C ARG A 183 9.31 -10.56 -7.14
N SER A 184 8.82 -9.33 -7.30
CA SER A 184 8.07 -8.93 -8.50
C SER A 184 8.89 -9.15 -9.79
N GLU A 185 10.19 -8.89 -9.77
CA GLU A 185 11.06 -9.14 -10.94
C GLU A 185 11.26 -10.63 -11.24
N LYS A 186 11.31 -11.49 -10.21
CA LYS A 186 11.30 -12.95 -10.37
C LYS A 186 9.99 -13.40 -11.04
N ASP A 187 8.85 -12.91 -10.56
CA ASP A 187 7.53 -13.29 -11.09
C ASP A 187 7.32 -12.80 -12.54
N ARG A 188 7.92 -11.67 -12.94
CA ARG A 188 7.97 -11.23 -14.36
C ARG A 188 8.67 -12.23 -15.28
N THR A 189 9.60 -13.04 -14.77
CA THR A 189 10.25 -14.10 -15.56
C THR A 189 9.25 -15.18 -15.95
N TYR A 190 8.33 -15.54 -15.04
CA TYR A 190 7.25 -16.46 -15.35
C TYR A 190 6.21 -15.84 -16.31
N ALA A 191 5.87 -14.55 -16.11
CA ALA A 191 5.04 -13.81 -17.06
C ALA A 191 5.62 -13.82 -18.48
N LYS A 192 6.96 -13.74 -18.61
CA LYS A 192 7.65 -13.84 -19.90
C LYS A 192 7.49 -15.22 -20.54
N GLN A 193 7.61 -16.30 -19.77
CA GLN A 193 7.36 -17.66 -20.29
C GLN A 193 5.91 -17.84 -20.76
N MET A 194 4.96 -17.25 -20.03
CA MET A 194 3.55 -17.24 -20.43
C MET A 194 3.31 -16.41 -21.70
N LEU A 195 3.95 -15.24 -21.81
CA LEU A 195 3.90 -14.41 -23.01
C LEU A 195 4.42 -15.16 -24.24
N ASP A 196 5.56 -15.85 -24.11
CA ASP A 196 6.15 -16.61 -25.21
C ASP A 196 5.23 -17.75 -25.67
N PHE A 197 4.52 -18.40 -24.73
CA PHE A 197 3.48 -19.38 -25.06
C PHE A 197 2.32 -18.72 -25.81
N VAL A 198 1.78 -17.60 -25.32
CA VAL A 198 0.66 -16.88 -25.95
C VAL A 198 1.02 -16.37 -27.35
N ILE A 199 2.27 -15.96 -27.58
CA ILE A 199 2.77 -15.57 -28.90
C ILE A 199 2.90 -16.78 -29.83
N GLY A 200 3.33 -17.94 -29.31
CA GLY A 200 3.53 -19.17 -30.09
C GLY A 200 2.25 -19.92 -30.47
N VAL A 201 1.09 -19.50 -29.96
CA VAL A 201 -0.20 -20.12 -30.26
C VAL A 201 -0.72 -19.72 -31.65
N ASP A 202 -1.39 -20.66 -32.31
CA ASP A 202 -2.10 -20.45 -33.57
C ASP A 202 -3.51 -19.92 -33.28
N TYR A 203 -3.72 -18.62 -33.50
CA TYR A 203 -4.97 -17.93 -33.18
C TYR A 203 -6.16 -18.42 -34.02
N SER A 204 -5.94 -19.18 -35.11
CA SER A 204 -7.02 -19.81 -35.87
C SER A 204 -7.60 -21.06 -35.18
N LYS A 205 -6.89 -21.58 -34.17
CA LYS A 205 -7.23 -22.83 -33.47
C LYS A 205 -7.76 -22.63 -32.06
N ILE A 206 -7.85 -21.39 -31.58
CA ILE A 206 -8.39 -21.06 -30.26
C ILE A 206 -9.86 -20.66 -30.32
N HIS A 207 -10.53 -20.68 -29.18
CA HIS A 207 -11.95 -20.38 -29.07
C HIS A 207 -12.22 -18.86 -29.00
N ASP A 208 -11.60 -18.11 -28.09
CA ASP A 208 -11.78 -16.65 -27.97
C ASP A 208 -10.53 -15.85 -28.36
N VAL A 209 -10.43 -15.51 -29.65
CA VAL A 209 -9.34 -14.68 -30.20
C VAL A 209 -9.22 -13.33 -29.48
N SER A 210 -10.34 -12.72 -29.06
CA SER A 210 -10.30 -11.41 -28.40
C SER A 210 -9.71 -11.51 -26.99
N LEU A 211 -10.02 -12.58 -26.26
CA LEU A 211 -9.43 -12.84 -24.94
C LEU A 211 -7.92 -13.04 -25.04
N TRP A 212 -7.45 -13.85 -25.99
CA TRP A 212 -6.01 -14.14 -26.14
C TRP A 212 -5.20 -12.91 -26.56
N ASN A 213 -5.77 -12.04 -27.42
CA ASN A 213 -5.11 -10.77 -27.73
C ASN A 213 -5.03 -9.84 -26.51
N ALA A 214 -6.08 -9.78 -25.68
CA ALA A 214 -6.06 -9.00 -24.44
C ALA A 214 -5.06 -9.57 -23.41
N ALA A 215 -5.02 -10.90 -23.28
CA ALA A 215 -4.03 -11.62 -22.49
C ALA A 215 -2.59 -11.26 -22.92
N GLN A 216 -2.33 -11.26 -24.23
CA GLN A 216 -1.03 -10.86 -24.76
C GLN A 216 -0.68 -9.40 -24.39
N ILE A 217 -1.64 -8.46 -24.48
CA ILE A 217 -1.43 -7.06 -24.09
C ILE A 217 -1.03 -6.95 -22.62
N GLN A 218 -1.76 -7.65 -21.74
CA GLN A 218 -1.49 -7.62 -20.31
C GLN A 218 -0.12 -8.22 -19.97
N LEU A 219 0.23 -9.35 -20.58
CA LEU A 219 1.55 -9.98 -20.42
C LEU A 219 2.69 -9.10 -20.98
N LEU A 220 2.47 -8.41 -22.10
CA LEU A 220 3.45 -7.42 -22.62
C LEU A 220 3.69 -6.29 -21.63
N PHE A 221 2.62 -5.77 -21.01
CA PHE A 221 2.74 -4.75 -19.96
C PHE A 221 3.46 -5.30 -18.70
N MET A 222 3.10 -6.49 -18.22
CA MET A 222 3.77 -7.17 -17.10
C MET A 222 5.26 -7.40 -17.35
N THR A 223 5.64 -7.76 -18.58
CA THR A 223 7.05 -7.98 -18.96
C THR A 223 7.79 -6.68 -19.28
N ARG A 224 7.14 -5.52 -19.12
CA ARG A 224 7.67 -4.19 -19.44
C ARG A 224 8.10 -4.01 -20.90
N ASN A 225 7.55 -4.82 -21.81
CA ASN A 225 7.74 -4.65 -23.25
C ASN A 225 6.72 -3.63 -23.78
N TYR A 226 6.91 -2.37 -23.39
CA TYR A 226 5.91 -1.32 -23.56
C TYR A 226 5.65 -0.97 -25.02
N ASP A 227 6.67 -0.92 -25.87
CA ASP A 227 6.49 -0.59 -27.30
C ASP A 227 5.65 -1.67 -28.01
N ALA A 228 5.96 -2.95 -27.77
CA ALA A 228 5.15 -4.04 -28.32
C ALA A 228 3.74 -4.06 -27.71
N CYS A 229 3.59 -3.71 -26.43
CA CYS A 229 2.29 -3.54 -25.79
C CYS A 229 1.44 -2.48 -26.51
N LEU A 230 1.98 -1.28 -26.73
CA LEU A 230 1.28 -0.19 -27.40
C LEU A 230 0.90 -0.54 -28.85
N ASN A 231 1.81 -1.16 -29.60
CA ASN A 231 1.53 -1.63 -30.96
C ASN A 231 0.38 -2.66 -30.96
N LYS A 232 0.38 -3.59 -30.00
CA LYS A 232 -0.68 -4.60 -29.88
C LYS A 232 -2.02 -3.98 -29.49
N ILE A 233 -2.02 -2.98 -28.61
CA ILE A 233 -3.21 -2.22 -28.21
C ILE A 233 -3.84 -1.51 -29.42
N GLU A 234 -3.03 -0.86 -30.26
CA GLU A 234 -3.56 -0.16 -31.44
C GLU A 234 -4.29 -1.13 -32.40
N VAL A 235 -3.72 -2.32 -32.62
CA VAL A 235 -4.36 -3.37 -33.43
C VAL A 235 -5.66 -3.85 -32.75
N PHE A 236 -5.64 -4.04 -31.43
CA PHE A 236 -6.80 -4.49 -30.66
C PHE A 236 -7.96 -3.48 -30.73
N GLU A 237 -7.68 -2.19 -30.52
CA GLU A 237 -8.68 -1.13 -30.56
C GLU A 237 -9.39 -1.09 -31.94
N LYS A 238 -8.64 -1.27 -33.04
CA LYS A 238 -9.22 -1.31 -34.40
C LYS A 238 -10.12 -2.53 -34.63
N GLN A 239 -9.72 -3.70 -34.15
CA GLN A 239 -10.43 -4.96 -34.41
C GLN A 239 -11.59 -5.23 -33.42
N PHE A 240 -11.45 -4.78 -32.18
CA PHE A 240 -12.30 -5.19 -31.05
C PHE A 240 -12.91 -4.02 -30.26
N ALA A 241 -13.00 -2.81 -30.85
CA ALA A 241 -13.53 -1.59 -30.21
C ALA A 241 -14.84 -1.78 -29.41
N LYS A 242 -15.74 -2.65 -29.88
CA LYS A 242 -17.06 -2.87 -29.27
C LYS A 242 -17.08 -3.93 -28.16
N LYS A 243 -15.94 -4.58 -27.85
CA LYS A 243 -15.86 -5.60 -26.81
C LYS A 243 -15.82 -4.93 -25.43
N LYS A 244 -16.48 -5.55 -24.44
CA LYS A 244 -16.51 -5.05 -23.05
C LYS A 244 -15.11 -4.87 -22.43
N ILE A 245 -14.14 -5.68 -22.85
CA ILE A 245 -12.76 -5.65 -22.36
C ILE A 245 -11.97 -4.40 -22.78
N ILE A 246 -12.48 -3.61 -23.75
CA ILE A 246 -11.80 -2.40 -24.24
C ILE A 246 -11.46 -1.41 -23.12
N SER A 247 -12.30 -1.36 -22.07
CA SER A 247 -12.06 -0.50 -20.91
C SER A 247 -10.78 -0.83 -20.15
N GLN A 248 -10.43 -2.11 -20.05
CA GLN A 248 -9.17 -2.54 -19.43
C GLN A 248 -7.99 -2.25 -20.35
N ILE A 249 -8.16 -2.43 -21.66
CA ILE A 249 -7.12 -2.12 -22.66
C ILE A 249 -6.75 -0.64 -22.66
N GLU A 250 -7.74 0.25 -22.57
CA GLU A 250 -7.50 1.70 -22.45
C GLU A 250 -6.71 2.05 -21.16
N LYS A 251 -7.02 1.42 -20.03
CA LYS A 251 -6.28 1.62 -18.78
C LYS A 251 -4.83 1.14 -18.88
N ILE A 252 -4.61 -0.04 -19.46
CA ILE A 252 -3.27 -0.57 -19.73
C ILE A 252 -2.51 0.37 -20.67
N LYS A 253 -3.17 0.94 -21.69
CA LYS A 253 -2.57 1.93 -22.60
C LYS A 253 -2.07 3.15 -21.83
N ALA A 254 -2.88 3.71 -20.94
CA ALA A 254 -2.49 4.85 -20.11
C ALA A 254 -1.29 4.54 -19.21
N LEU A 255 -1.33 3.41 -18.50
CA LEU A 255 -0.21 2.94 -17.66
C LEU A 255 1.05 2.74 -18.50
N CYS A 256 0.94 2.02 -19.61
CA CYS A 256 2.04 1.73 -20.52
C CYS A 256 2.70 3.01 -21.08
N ILE A 257 1.91 4.01 -21.50
CA ILE A 257 2.45 5.30 -21.97
C ILE A 257 3.24 6.01 -20.88
N ILE A 258 2.78 5.95 -19.62
CA ILE A 258 3.48 6.57 -18.50
C ILE A 258 4.75 5.78 -18.16
N SER A 259 4.63 4.47 -18.00
CA SER A 259 5.72 3.57 -17.62
C SER A 259 6.85 3.49 -18.66
N ASN A 260 6.55 3.75 -19.94
CA ASN A 260 7.54 3.78 -21.03
C ASN A 260 8.35 5.09 -21.10
N GLN A 261 8.28 5.94 -20.07
CA GLN A 261 9.07 7.16 -20.00
C GLN A 261 10.30 6.97 -19.12
N GLU A 262 11.35 7.71 -19.43
CA GLU A 262 12.57 7.79 -18.63
C GLU A 262 12.29 8.42 -17.25
N THR A 263 12.86 7.83 -16.21
CA THR A 263 12.80 8.36 -14.84
C THR A 263 13.37 9.77 -14.78
N GLY A 264 12.66 10.69 -14.12
CA GLY A 264 13.00 12.11 -14.03
C GLY A 264 12.48 12.96 -15.19
N ARG A 265 11.95 12.36 -16.25
CA ARG A 265 11.39 13.06 -17.42
C ARG A 265 9.92 12.72 -17.71
N ALA A 266 9.31 11.85 -16.91
CA ALA A 266 7.94 11.42 -17.14
C ALA A 266 6.92 12.55 -16.95
N ILE A 267 5.96 12.64 -17.88
CA ILE A 267 4.84 13.58 -17.84
C ILE A 267 3.53 12.87 -18.17
N ILE A 268 2.40 13.50 -17.86
CA ILE A 268 1.09 13.06 -18.36
C ILE A 268 0.93 13.57 -19.80
N LYS A 269 1.18 12.69 -20.78
CA LYS A 269 1.03 13.02 -22.21
C LYS A 269 -0.44 13.29 -22.55
N GLU A 270 -0.71 14.12 -23.56
CA GLU A 270 -2.08 14.49 -23.98
C GLU A 270 -2.95 13.27 -24.30
N ALA A 271 -2.38 12.21 -24.88
CA ALA A 271 -3.10 10.97 -25.18
C ALA A 271 -3.61 10.23 -23.94
N VAL A 272 -3.04 10.48 -22.76
CA VAL A 272 -3.38 9.81 -21.50
C VAL A 272 -4.49 10.54 -20.74
N LYS A 273 -4.52 11.89 -20.82
CA LYS A 273 -5.51 12.72 -20.14
C LYS A 273 -6.97 12.29 -20.35
N PRO A 274 -7.47 12.05 -21.58
CA PRO A 274 -8.87 11.65 -21.76
C PRO A 274 -9.18 10.28 -21.15
N ILE A 275 -8.19 9.36 -21.10
CA ILE A 275 -8.37 8.05 -20.47
C ILE A 275 -8.51 8.21 -18.96
N ILE A 276 -7.63 9.00 -18.33
CA ILE A 276 -7.74 9.32 -16.90
C ILE A 276 -9.08 9.99 -16.59
N MET A 277 -9.52 10.96 -17.40
CA MET A 277 -10.82 11.62 -17.19
C MET A 277 -12.01 10.68 -17.34
N LYS A 278 -11.95 9.73 -18.29
CA LYS A 278 -12.99 8.71 -18.49
C LYS A 278 -13.11 7.77 -17.30
N TYR A 279 -11.99 7.43 -16.65
CA TYR A 279 -11.91 6.49 -15.53
C TYR A 279 -11.59 7.15 -14.18
N LYS A 280 -11.90 8.44 -14.03
CA LYS A 280 -11.58 9.23 -12.83
C LYS A 280 -12.26 8.74 -11.54
N ASP A 281 -13.27 7.89 -11.68
CA ASP A 281 -14.00 7.29 -10.56
C ASP A 281 -13.45 5.93 -10.13
N ASP A 282 -12.47 5.38 -10.86
CA ASP A 282 -11.77 4.14 -10.52
C ASP A 282 -10.51 4.47 -9.71
N GLU A 283 -10.63 4.41 -8.39
CA GLU A 283 -9.57 4.76 -7.44
C GLU A 283 -8.32 3.87 -7.60
N ARG A 284 -8.49 2.58 -7.94
CA ARG A 284 -7.38 1.65 -8.17
C ARG A 284 -6.58 2.03 -9.41
N PHE A 285 -7.28 2.41 -10.48
CA PHE A 285 -6.63 2.89 -11.70
C PHE A 285 -5.89 4.21 -11.46
N LEU A 286 -6.50 5.17 -10.77
CA LEU A 286 -5.84 6.42 -10.41
C LEU A 286 -4.60 6.18 -9.53
N PHE A 287 -4.73 5.30 -8.53
CA PHE A 287 -3.61 4.92 -7.67
C PHE A 287 -2.46 4.33 -8.49
N SER A 288 -2.72 3.37 -9.39
CA SER A 288 -1.67 2.81 -10.25
C SER A 288 -1.00 3.86 -11.13
N ILE A 289 -1.76 4.79 -11.73
CA ILE A 289 -1.21 5.90 -12.51
C ILE A 289 -0.31 6.80 -11.65
N GLY A 290 -0.77 7.13 -10.44
CA GLY A 290 -0.02 7.94 -9.49
C GLY A 290 1.30 7.30 -9.09
N ARG A 291 1.28 5.99 -8.80
CA ARG A 291 2.47 5.21 -8.47
C ARG A 291 3.46 5.12 -9.63
N GLU A 292 2.99 4.93 -10.87
CA GLU A 292 3.87 4.94 -12.04
C GLU A 292 4.59 6.29 -12.22
N LEU A 293 3.87 7.41 -12.06
CA LEU A 293 4.45 8.75 -12.12
C LEU A 293 5.50 8.97 -11.02
N GLU A 294 5.18 8.53 -9.80
CA GLU A 294 6.08 8.60 -8.65
C GLU A 294 7.35 7.77 -8.85
N PHE A 295 7.23 6.52 -9.32
CA PHE A 295 8.38 5.67 -9.66
C PHE A 295 9.26 6.30 -10.74
N ARG A 296 8.69 7.15 -11.61
CA ARG A 296 9.42 7.94 -12.60
C ARG A 296 9.79 9.35 -12.13
N LYS A 297 9.72 9.63 -10.82
CA LYS A 297 10.11 10.90 -10.18
C LYS A 297 9.29 12.12 -10.62
N ASN A 298 8.08 11.93 -11.17
CA ASN A 298 7.10 13.00 -11.32
C ASN A 298 6.16 13.02 -10.10
N LEU A 299 6.70 13.49 -8.98
CA LEU A 299 6.00 13.53 -7.69
C LEU A 299 4.75 14.41 -7.72
N PRO A 300 4.77 15.65 -8.28
CA PRO A 300 3.59 16.51 -8.23
C PRO A 300 2.38 15.90 -8.93
N ASP A 301 2.56 15.37 -10.15
CA ASP A 301 1.44 14.78 -10.88
C ASP A 301 0.99 13.44 -10.28
N GLY A 302 1.94 12.63 -9.81
CA GLY A 302 1.64 11.36 -9.16
C GLY A 302 0.78 11.54 -7.91
N ILE A 303 1.22 12.42 -7.01
CA ILE A 303 0.51 12.71 -5.75
C ILE A 303 -0.81 13.44 -6.00
N ALA A 304 -0.90 14.30 -7.02
CA ALA A 304 -2.17 14.95 -7.36
C ALA A 304 -3.25 13.93 -7.73
N ILE A 305 -2.89 12.92 -8.52
CA ILE A 305 -3.81 11.87 -8.94
C ILE A 305 -4.20 10.98 -7.75
N ILE A 306 -3.25 10.59 -6.89
CA ILE A 306 -3.54 9.78 -5.69
C ILE A 306 -4.47 10.56 -4.76
N ALA A 307 -4.17 11.84 -4.48
CA ALA A 307 -4.99 12.69 -3.63
C ALA A 307 -6.40 12.90 -4.18
N PHE A 308 -6.54 13.07 -5.51
CA PHE A 308 -7.85 13.14 -6.15
C PHE A 308 -8.64 11.83 -6.01
N GLY A 309 -7.99 10.67 -6.09
CA GLY A 309 -8.61 9.38 -5.81
C GLY A 309 -9.11 9.29 -4.36
N ASN A 310 -8.29 9.72 -3.39
CA ASN A 310 -8.64 9.66 -1.97
C ASN A 310 -9.75 10.63 -1.52
N GLN A 311 -10.17 11.60 -2.34
CA GLN A 311 -11.16 12.62 -1.95
C GLN A 311 -12.52 12.03 -1.50
N LYS A 312 -12.86 10.81 -1.94
CA LYS A 312 -14.11 10.12 -1.61
C LYS A 312 -14.11 9.55 -0.18
N PHE A 313 -12.93 9.32 0.40
CA PHE A 313 -12.75 8.81 1.75
C PHE A 313 -13.00 9.90 2.81
N ARG A 314 -12.50 11.12 2.58
CA ARG A 314 -12.59 12.27 3.51
C ARG A 314 -14.00 12.80 3.80
N ASN A 315 -15.02 12.33 3.08
CA ASN A 315 -16.41 12.78 3.24
C ASN A 315 -17.34 11.71 3.87
N ARG A 316 -16.82 10.59 4.37
CA ARG A 316 -17.64 9.46 4.83
C ARG A 316 -17.48 9.22 6.33
N TYR A 317 -18.50 9.60 7.08
CA TYR A 317 -18.61 9.44 8.55
C TYR A 317 -18.88 7.99 9.02
N TYR A 318 -18.88 7.00 8.13
CA TYR A 318 -19.30 5.63 8.47
C TYR A 318 -18.29 4.56 8.04
N TYR A 319 -17.94 3.72 9.01
CA TYR A 319 -17.05 2.55 8.93
C TYR A 319 -17.41 1.52 7.83
N ASP A 320 -18.66 1.51 7.36
CA ASP A 320 -19.22 0.46 6.48
C ASP A 320 -18.88 0.64 4.98
N GLU A 321 -18.40 1.84 4.59
CA GLU A 321 -18.04 2.17 3.19
C GLU A 321 -16.54 2.42 2.96
N SER A 322 -15.69 2.01 3.92
CA SER A 322 -14.21 2.05 3.87
C SER A 322 -13.59 1.21 2.74
N ASN A 323 -14.40 0.41 2.02
CA ASN A 323 -13.98 -0.54 0.99
C ASN A 323 -13.50 0.04 -0.37
N ASN A 324 -13.54 1.36 -0.57
CA ASN A 324 -13.24 1.95 -1.89
C ASN A 324 -11.83 2.55 -2.01
N SER A 325 -11.18 2.97 -0.92
CA SER A 325 -9.81 3.48 -0.96
C SER A 325 -8.78 2.35 -1.07
N VAL A 326 -7.72 2.58 -1.84
CA VAL A 326 -6.59 1.66 -1.90
C VAL A 326 -5.81 1.76 -0.59
N GLU A 327 -5.58 0.62 0.06
CA GLU A 327 -4.62 0.48 1.15
C GLU A 327 -3.26 0.09 0.58
N TRP A 328 -2.19 0.74 1.03
CA TRP A 328 -0.82 0.37 0.67
C TRP A 328 0.13 0.57 1.83
N ARG A 329 1.31 -0.06 1.73
CA ARG A 329 2.36 0.09 2.72
C ARG A 329 3.57 0.83 2.18
N GLY A 330 4.37 1.39 3.07
CA GLY A 330 5.63 2.02 2.69
C GLY A 330 6.52 2.36 3.87
N ASN A 331 7.79 2.59 3.57
CA ASN A 331 8.75 3.18 4.49
C ASN A 331 9.65 4.13 3.68
N ARG A 332 10.18 5.15 4.34
CA ARG A 332 11.19 6.06 3.79
C ARG A 332 12.47 5.32 3.40
N LEU A 333 12.90 4.37 4.24
CA LEU A 333 14.04 3.49 4.03
C LEU A 333 13.59 2.27 3.22
N LEU A 334 14.22 2.06 2.07
CA LEU A 334 13.83 0.99 1.14
C LEU A 334 14.14 -0.41 1.68
N ASN A 335 15.11 -0.51 2.58
CA ASN A 335 15.60 -1.74 3.22
C ASN A 335 15.01 -1.96 4.63
N SER A 336 14.12 -1.09 5.10
CA SER A 336 13.43 -1.28 6.38
C SER A 336 12.30 -2.30 6.24
N GLY A 337 12.16 -3.16 7.24
CA GLY A 337 11.00 -4.05 7.38
C GLY A 337 9.80 -3.40 8.05
N ASN A 338 9.96 -2.19 8.61
CA ASN A 338 8.90 -1.46 9.31
C ASN A 338 7.99 -0.74 8.30
N LEU A 339 7.26 -1.51 7.48
CA LEU A 339 6.35 -0.97 6.48
C LEU A 339 5.05 -0.49 7.13
N GLU A 340 4.85 0.83 7.17
CA GLU A 340 3.63 1.45 7.70
C GLU A 340 2.48 1.41 6.70
N TYR A 341 1.25 1.44 7.23
CA TYR A 341 0.01 1.32 6.48
C TYR A 341 -0.57 2.71 6.15
N PHE A 342 -1.03 2.89 4.92
CA PHE A 342 -1.60 4.15 4.46
C PHE A 342 -2.93 3.94 3.73
N TYR A 343 -3.89 4.79 4.09
CA TYR A 343 -5.19 4.93 3.43
C TYR A 343 -5.32 6.28 2.72
N GLU A 344 -4.60 7.29 3.21
CA GLU A 344 -4.58 8.63 2.66
C GLU A 344 -3.18 9.05 2.18
N TYR A 345 -3.16 9.86 1.12
CA TYR A 345 -1.92 10.41 0.59
C TYR A 345 -1.16 11.30 1.59
N PHE A 346 -1.85 11.99 2.52
CA PHE A 346 -1.18 12.94 3.41
C PHE A 346 -0.26 12.22 4.41
N ASP A 347 -0.76 11.17 5.06
CA ASP A 347 0.03 10.37 6.00
C ASP A 347 1.20 9.69 5.29
N TYR A 348 0.97 9.25 4.06
CA TYR A 348 2.04 8.71 3.21
C TYR A 348 3.14 9.74 2.93
N LEU A 349 2.79 10.99 2.62
CA LEU A 349 3.76 12.07 2.47
C LEU A 349 4.45 12.39 3.80
N ASP A 350 3.72 12.39 4.91
CA ASP A 350 4.26 12.70 6.23
C ASP A 350 5.33 11.69 6.66
N PHE A 351 5.08 10.41 6.42
CA PHE A 351 5.99 9.33 6.80
C PHE A 351 7.10 9.08 5.78
N VAL A 352 6.77 8.95 4.49
CA VAL A 352 7.70 8.41 3.48
C VAL A 352 8.54 9.48 2.78
N TYR A 353 8.01 10.67 2.56
CA TYR A 353 8.71 11.70 1.76
C TYR A 353 9.73 12.49 2.59
N SER A 354 10.87 12.81 1.98
CA SER A 354 11.80 13.81 2.54
C SER A 354 11.22 15.23 2.44
N ALA A 355 11.82 16.21 3.15
CA ALA A 355 11.41 17.60 2.99
C ALA A 355 11.63 18.09 1.55
N ASP A 356 12.69 17.64 0.88
CA ASP A 356 12.99 18.02 -0.50
C ASP A 356 12.02 17.40 -1.52
N ASP A 357 11.58 16.16 -1.30
CA ASP A 357 10.53 15.54 -2.13
C ASP A 357 9.19 16.29 -1.99
N LEU A 358 8.80 16.63 -0.76
CA LEU A 358 7.57 17.40 -0.53
C LEU A 358 7.67 18.82 -1.09
N LYS A 359 8.85 19.45 -1.03
CA LYS A 359 9.11 20.75 -1.67
C LYS A 359 8.82 20.71 -3.17
N ILE A 360 9.17 19.62 -3.85
CA ILE A 360 8.87 19.44 -5.28
C ILE A 360 7.35 19.44 -5.51
N VAL A 361 6.59 18.72 -4.68
CA VAL A 361 5.11 18.66 -4.76
C VAL A 361 4.48 20.03 -4.52
N VAL A 362 4.85 20.71 -3.42
CA VAL A 362 4.32 22.05 -3.06
C VAL A 362 4.63 23.09 -4.15
N ASN A 363 5.85 23.11 -4.67
CA ASN A 363 6.22 23.99 -5.78
C ASN A 363 5.46 23.65 -7.08
N GLY A 364 5.06 22.40 -7.26
CA GLY A 364 4.29 21.93 -8.40
C GLY A 364 2.85 22.45 -8.44
N LEU A 365 2.26 22.82 -7.30
CA LEU A 365 0.88 23.33 -7.21
C LEU A 365 0.66 24.61 -8.03
N ASN A 366 1.70 25.45 -8.10
CA ASN A 366 1.65 26.79 -8.69
C ASN A 366 2.28 26.88 -10.09
N LYS A 367 2.96 25.82 -10.56
CA LYS A 367 3.58 25.82 -11.90
C LYS A 367 2.53 25.64 -13.01
N LYS A 368 2.54 26.59 -13.96
CA LYS A 368 1.78 26.72 -15.24
C LYS A 368 0.82 25.56 -15.57
N LYS A 369 -0.37 25.60 -14.97
CA LYS A 369 -1.54 24.76 -15.30
C LYS A 369 -2.82 25.58 -15.54
N LYS A 370 -2.66 26.89 -15.77
CA LYS A 370 -3.79 27.80 -15.99
C LYS A 370 -4.46 27.47 -17.33
N GLY A 371 -5.74 27.12 -17.29
CA GLY A 371 -6.58 26.88 -18.47
C GLY A 371 -6.73 25.42 -18.90
N ASP A 372 -6.08 24.47 -18.24
CA ASP A 372 -6.26 23.04 -18.53
C ASP A 372 -7.20 22.39 -17.51
N ASP A 373 -8.40 22.00 -17.96
CA ASP A 373 -9.45 21.39 -17.14
C ASP A 373 -9.01 20.06 -16.51
N PHE A 374 -8.12 19.31 -17.16
CA PHE A 374 -7.57 18.09 -16.61
C PHE A 374 -6.81 18.37 -15.31
N TYR A 375 -5.84 19.29 -15.38
CA TYR A 375 -5.04 19.64 -14.22
C TYR A 375 -5.86 20.37 -13.16
N LYS A 376 -6.84 21.19 -13.55
CA LYS A 376 -7.79 21.80 -12.61
C LYS A 376 -8.53 20.73 -11.79
N THR A 377 -8.93 19.64 -12.45
CA THR A 377 -9.63 18.53 -11.80
C THR A 377 -8.69 17.72 -10.92
N MET A 378 -7.58 17.20 -11.47
CA MET A 378 -6.66 16.31 -10.74
C MET A 378 -5.96 17.00 -9.58
N TYR A 379 -5.64 18.29 -9.67
CA TYR A 379 -5.00 19.03 -8.56
C TYR A 379 -6.00 19.61 -7.56
N SER A 380 -7.30 19.40 -7.74
CA SER A 380 -8.32 20.05 -6.91
C SER A 380 -8.16 19.74 -5.42
N GLN A 381 -7.85 18.48 -5.06
CA GLN A 381 -7.65 18.11 -3.66
C GLN A 381 -6.38 18.74 -3.07
N LEU A 382 -5.23 18.62 -3.74
CA LEU A 382 -3.98 19.23 -3.24
C LEU A 382 -4.09 20.76 -3.11
N LYS A 383 -4.85 21.42 -3.98
CA LYS A 383 -5.11 22.86 -3.87
C LYS A 383 -5.97 23.23 -2.66
N LYS A 384 -6.96 22.39 -2.31
CA LYS A 384 -7.72 22.58 -1.06
C LYS A 384 -6.82 22.44 0.16
N ASP A 385 -5.86 21.53 0.10
CA ASP A 385 -4.91 21.26 1.18
C ASP A 385 -3.60 22.05 1.06
N GLU A 386 -3.52 23.13 0.24
CA GLU A 386 -2.26 23.83 -0.05
C GLU A 386 -1.56 24.33 1.23
N ASN A 387 -2.30 24.96 2.14
CA ASN A 387 -1.74 25.45 3.39
C ASN A 387 -1.31 24.30 4.31
N TYR A 388 -2.06 23.20 4.32
CA TYR A 388 -1.75 22.01 5.10
C TYR A 388 -0.47 21.31 4.60
N LEU A 389 -0.26 21.28 3.29
CA LEU A 389 0.98 20.76 2.69
C LEU A 389 2.19 21.65 2.96
N LYS A 390 2.01 22.98 2.99
CA LYS A 390 3.07 23.92 3.38
C LYS A 390 3.43 23.79 4.87
N ASP A 391 2.44 23.54 5.72
CA ASP A 391 2.64 23.26 7.14
C ASP A 391 3.43 21.97 7.32
N LEU A 392 3.04 20.90 6.62
CA LEU A 392 3.81 19.65 6.60
C LEU A 392 5.24 19.87 6.11
N LEU A 393 5.45 20.68 5.07
CA LEU A 393 6.79 21.01 4.57
C LEU A 393 7.64 21.73 5.62
N GLY A 394 7.10 22.75 6.28
CA GLY A 394 7.79 23.44 7.36
C GLY A 394 8.09 22.51 8.54
N THR A 395 7.14 21.64 8.90
CA THR A 395 7.30 20.61 9.94
C THR A 395 8.45 19.65 9.60
N LYS A 396 8.52 19.15 8.35
CA LYS A 396 9.63 18.30 7.89
C LYS A 396 10.98 19.03 7.95
N TYR A 397 11.02 20.32 7.61
CA TYR A 397 12.24 21.12 7.80
C TYR A 397 12.65 21.25 9.27
N ILE A 398 11.70 21.33 10.21
CA ILE A 398 12.01 21.28 11.66
C ILE A 398 12.61 19.91 12.03
N ARG A 399 12.08 18.80 11.52
CA ARG A 399 12.64 17.45 11.73
C ARG A 399 14.10 17.37 11.30
N GLU A 400 14.40 17.91 10.12
CA GLU A 400 15.75 17.99 9.55
C GLU A 400 16.60 19.12 10.13
N ASN A 401 16.11 19.87 11.14
CA ASN A 401 16.76 21.03 11.75
C ASN A 401 17.15 22.16 10.76
N ARG A 402 16.39 22.32 9.67
CA ARG A 402 16.55 23.36 8.63
C ARG A 402 15.65 24.56 8.92
N LEU A 403 15.94 25.28 10.00
CA LEU A 403 15.04 26.30 10.55
C LEU A 403 14.69 27.45 9.58
N GLU A 404 15.66 27.95 8.82
CA GLU A 404 15.40 29.03 7.86
C GLU A 404 14.51 28.57 6.70
N ASP A 405 14.65 27.31 6.25
CA ASP A 405 13.74 26.71 5.27
C ASP A 405 12.32 26.51 5.85
N ALA A 406 12.23 26.08 7.12
CA ALA A 406 10.96 25.97 7.84
C ALA A 406 10.24 27.31 7.94
N LEU A 407 10.98 28.37 8.33
CA LEU A 407 10.46 29.74 8.40
C LEU A 407 9.94 30.20 7.04
N ASN A 408 10.70 29.96 5.97
CA ASN A 408 10.28 30.30 4.61
C ASN A 408 9.00 29.56 4.20
N ALA A 409 8.86 28.27 4.53
CA ALA A 409 7.66 27.49 4.23
C ALA A 409 6.44 28.00 5.02
N PHE A 410 6.59 28.25 6.32
CA PHE A 410 5.51 28.75 7.17
C PHE A 410 5.05 30.17 6.79
N ASN A 411 5.96 31.03 6.33
CA ASN A 411 5.62 32.38 5.84
C ASN A 411 4.76 32.37 4.56
N LEU A 412 4.71 31.27 3.80
CA LEU A 412 3.86 31.13 2.62
C LEU A 412 2.41 30.76 2.95
N ILE A 413 2.10 30.55 4.23
CA ILE A 413 0.79 30.17 4.75
C ILE A 413 0.04 31.42 5.19
N ALA A 414 -1.21 31.56 4.76
CA ALA A 414 -2.03 32.71 5.10
C ALA A 414 -2.29 32.77 6.62
N PHE A 415 -2.29 33.97 7.20
CA PHE A 415 -2.51 34.18 8.65
C PHE A 415 -3.76 33.47 9.18
N ARG A 416 -4.85 33.54 8.41
CA ARG A 416 -6.12 32.88 8.71
C ARG A 416 -6.01 31.37 8.97
N TYR A 417 -5.10 30.67 8.28
CA TYR A 417 -4.89 29.23 8.53
C TYR A 417 -4.39 28.99 9.96
N TRP A 418 -3.49 29.84 10.46
CA TRP A 418 -2.99 29.74 11.83
C TRP A 418 -4.10 30.05 12.83
N GLU A 419 -4.96 31.03 12.56
CA GLU A 419 -6.11 31.32 13.41
C GLU A 419 -7.11 30.17 13.44
N GLU A 420 -7.41 29.53 12.30
CA GLU A 420 -8.42 28.47 12.21
C GLU A 420 -7.93 27.11 12.74
N ASN A 421 -6.63 26.79 12.64
CA ASN A 421 -6.13 25.44 12.95
C ASN A 421 -5.33 25.36 14.27
N TYR A 422 -4.95 26.50 14.85
CA TYR A 422 -4.21 26.57 16.11
C TYR A 422 -4.98 27.31 17.20
N ASN A 423 -6.30 27.46 17.04
CA ASN A 423 -7.15 27.97 18.10
C ASN A 423 -7.66 26.83 19.02
N PRO A 424 -8.05 27.15 20.27
CA PRO A 424 -8.50 26.13 21.21
C PRO A 424 -9.81 25.42 20.86
N TRP A 425 -10.60 25.88 19.87
CA TRP A 425 -12.02 25.53 19.67
C TRP A 425 -12.33 24.85 18.32
N GLU A 426 -11.56 25.09 17.26
CA GLU A 426 -11.74 24.54 15.91
C GLU A 426 -10.50 23.67 15.59
N ARG A 427 -10.61 22.36 15.83
CA ARG A 427 -9.49 21.40 15.73
C ARG A 427 -9.77 20.29 14.73
N ASP A 428 -10.38 20.60 13.59
CA ASP A 428 -10.93 19.63 12.63
C ASP A 428 -10.01 18.46 12.22
N ARG A 429 -8.69 18.52 12.47
CA ARG A 429 -7.71 17.47 12.12
C ARG A 429 -6.67 17.10 13.19
N PHE A 430 -6.77 17.64 14.41
CA PHE A 430 -5.91 17.26 15.54
C PHE A 430 -6.77 16.62 16.65
N ASP A 431 -6.21 15.73 17.47
CA ASP A 431 -6.92 15.03 18.55
C ASP A 431 -7.68 16.01 19.48
N ASP A 432 -8.96 15.70 19.75
CA ASP A 432 -9.89 16.48 20.59
C ASP A 432 -9.33 16.81 22.00
N SER A 433 -8.38 16.02 22.50
CA SER A 433 -7.85 16.12 23.86
C SER A 433 -6.68 17.09 24.05
N TYR A 434 -6.17 17.77 23.00
CA TYR A 434 -4.85 18.44 23.08
C TYR A 434 -4.82 19.95 22.76
N THR A 435 -4.10 20.76 23.58
CA THR A 435 -3.89 22.21 23.36
C THR A 435 -2.44 22.56 22.98
N PHE A 436 -2.25 23.26 21.85
CA PHE A 436 -0.96 23.85 21.46
C PHE A 436 -0.93 25.34 21.83
N ASP A 437 -1.00 25.63 23.13
CA ASP A 437 -1.26 26.98 23.66
C ASP A 437 -0.22 27.48 24.68
N LYS A 438 0.76 26.64 25.04
CA LYS A 438 1.83 26.95 25.99
C LYS A 438 3.11 27.39 25.28
N ASN A 439 3.87 28.28 25.90
CA ASN A 439 5.09 28.81 25.29
C ASN A 439 6.25 27.81 25.50
N PRO A 440 6.80 27.19 24.45
CA PRO A 440 7.80 26.12 24.59
C PRO A 440 9.14 26.60 25.14
N PHE A 441 9.40 27.91 25.17
CA PHE A 441 10.64 28.47 25.70
C PHE A 441 10.63 28.60 27.23
N TYR A 442 9.45 28.68 27.84
CA TYR A 442 9.28 28.99 29.26
C TYR A 442 8.52 27.92 30.05
N ASP A 443 7.54 27.28 29.42
CA ASP A 443 6.70 26.26 30.07
C ASP A 443 7.27 24.88 29.79
N ILE A 444 7.44 24.04 30.82
CA ILE A 444 7.93 22.67 30.68
C ILE A 444 6.87 21.72 31.23
N LYS A 445 6.61 20.62 30.51
CA LYS A 445 5.60 19.64 30.91
C LYS A 445 5.99 19.01 32.26
N TYR A 446 5.04 18.95 33.20
CA TYR A 446 5.21 18.42 34.56
C TYR A 446 6.23 19.13 35.45
N VAL A 447 6.61 20.37 35.12
CA VAL A 447 7.48 21.20 35.96
C VAL A 447 6.75 22.49 36.29
N ASP A 448 6.78 22.89 37.56
CA ASP A 448 6.17 24.15 38.00
C ASP A 448 6.85 25.35 37.30
N PRO A 449 6.11 26.40 36.92
CA PRO A 449 6.70 27.56 36.26
C PRO A 449 7.75 28.24 37.14
N PHE A 450 9.00 28.28 36.67
CA PHE A 450 10.13 28.94 37.35
C PHE A 450 10.85 29.97 36.46
N ILE A 451 10.36 30.15 35.23
CA ILE A 451 10.92 31.08 34.23
C ILE A 451 9.88 32.15 33.92
N PRO A 452 10.17 33.44 34.17
CA PRO A 452 9.25 34.51 33.83
C PRO A 452 8.99 34.58 32.32
N HIS A 453 7.72 34.65 31.94
CA HIS A 453 7.32 34.90 30.55
C HIS A 453 7.66 36.34 30.16
N THR A 454 8.68 36.52 29.31
CA THR A 454 9.12 37.86 28.89
C THR A 454 8.47 38.32 27.58
N GLU A 455 7.92 37.40 26.79
CA GLU A 455 7.28 37.68 25.50
C GLU A 455 5.92 36.97 25.42
N ARG A 456 4.90 37.67 24.90
CA ARG A 456 3.55 37.14 24.67
C ARG A 456 3.24 37.18 23.17
N TYR A 457 2.95 36.03 22.59
CA TYR A 457 2.58 35.89 21.19
C TYR A 457 1.65 34.67 21.01
N LEU A 458 0.90 34.63 19.91
CA LEU A 458 0.09 33.46 19.55
C LEU A 458 1.02 32.27 19.25
N VAL A 459 0.87 31.19 20.00
CA VAL A 459 1.69 29.98 19.84
C VAL A 459 1.30 29.27 18.55
N THR A 460 2.19 29.31 17.57
CA THR A 460 2.04 28.67 16.25
C THR A 460 3.39 28.11 15.84
N LYS A 461 3.41 27.18 14.89
CA LYS A 461 4.69 26.71 14.32
C LYS A 461 5.52 27.86 13.76
N LEU A 462 4.88 28.81 13.07
CA LEU A 462 5.54 30.01 12.54
C LEU A 462 6.20 30.85 13.65
N SER A 463 5.44 31.24 14.67
CA SER A 463 5.94 32.12 15.73
C SER A 463 7.05 31.44 16.53
N ILE A 464 6.91 30.15 16.86
CA ILE A 464 7.96 29.40 17.56
C ILE A 464 9.24 29.35 16.72
N THR A 465 9.16 29.05 15.43
CA THR A 465 10.34 29.00 14.55
C THR A 465 11.03 30.36 14.45
N GLN A 466 10.27 31.46 14.33
CA GLN A 466 10.83 32.83 14.34
C GLN A 466 11.61 33.13 15.61
N HIS A 467 11.04 32.80 16.77
CA HIS A 467 11.68 33.03 18.07
C HIS A 467 12.90 32.12 18.26
N LEU A 468 12.83 30.86 17.83
CA LEU A 468 13.95 29.93 17.92
C LEU A 468 15.16 30.45 17.12
N ILE A 469 14.94 30.90 15.88
CA ILE A 469 16.00 31.49 15.04
C ILE A 469 16.55 32.77 15.67
N LYS A 470 15.67 33.65 16.19
CA LYS A 470 16.08 34.88 16.89
C LYS A 470 16.97 34.56 18.10
N TYR A 471 16.56 33.63 18.96
CA TYR A 471 17.32 33.28 20.15
C TYR A 471 18.62 32.56 19.82
N LEU A 472 18.66 31.69 18.80
CA LEU A 472 19.91 31.08 18.32
C LEU A 472 20.92 32.16 17.88
N LYS A 473 20.47 33.15 17.09
CA LYS A 473 21.31 34.29 16.67
C LYS A 473 21.85 35.08 17.87
N LEU A 474 21.06 35.23 18.93
CA LEU A 474 21.49 35.90 20.16
C LEU A 474 22.47 35.04 20.97
N ALA A 475 22.20 33.75 21.12
CA ALA A 475 23.04 32.81 21.85
C ALA A 475 24.41 32.61 21.20
N ASP A 476 24.47 32.52 19.87
CA ASP A 476 25.71 32.27 19.14
C ASP A 476 26.56 33.53 18.91
N ASN A 477 26.00 34.73 19.14
CA ASN A 477 26.76 35.97 19.05
C ASN A 477 27.63 36.19 20.30
N PRO A 478 28.98 36.21 20.19
CA PRO A 478 29.87 36.40 21.33
C PRO A 478 29.71 37.74 22.05
N LYS A 479 29.08 38.73 21.40
CA LYS A 479 28.83 40.06 21.98
C LYS A 479 27.58 40.10 22.87
N THR A 480 26.73 39.08 22.83
CA THR A 480 25.55 38.98 23.69
C THR A 480 25.98 38.72 25.13
N LYS A 481 25.41 39.45 26.11
CA LYS A 481 25.85 39.37 27.53
C LYS A 481 25.32 38.14 28.27
N ASN A 482 24.13 37.65 27.90
CA ASN A 482 23.36 36.60 28.58
C ASN A 482 23.13 35.39 27.65
N ARG A 483 24.22 34.88 27.07
CA ARG A 483 24.18 33.76 26.10
C ARG A 483 23.67 32.47 26.72
N ASP A 484 24.09 32.22 27.95
CA ASP A 484 23.66 31.14 28.83
C ASP A 484 22.13 31.07 28.99
N TYR A 485 21.47 32.21 29.23
CA TYR A 485 19.99 32.30 29.26
C TYR A 485 19.38 31.89 27.91
N TYR A 486 19.90 32.40 26.80
CA TYR A 486 19.35 32.07 25.48
C TYR A 486 19.54 30.58 25.15
N TYR A 487 20.72 30.01 25.44
CA TYR A 487 20.93 28.57 25.27
C TYR A 487 19.97 27.73 26.13
N PHE A 488 19.67 28.17 27.36
CA PHE A 488 18.73 27.48 28.23
C PHE A 488 17.30 27.47 27.69
N ILE A 489 16.75 28.62 27.29
CA ILE A 489 15.38 28.66 26.74
C ILE A 489 15.27 27.99 25.36
N ILE A 490 16.35 27.97 24.58
CA ILE A 490 16.44 27.18 23.33
C ILE A 490 16.37 25.69 23.66
N ALA A 491 17.07 25.23 24.70
CA ALA A 491 17.03 23.85 25.15
C ALA A 491 15.62 23.44 25.61
N ASN A 492 14.94 24.30 26.38
CA ASN A 492 13.53 24.11 26.75
C ASN A 492 12.65 23.94 25.51
N CYS A 493 12.84 24.79 24.50
CA CYS A 493 12.06 24.75 23.28
C CYS A 493 12.24 23.41 22.55
N TYR A 494 13.49 22.97 22.33
CA TYR A 494 13.74 21.66 21.72
C TYR A 494 13.19 20.50 22.54
N LEU A 495 13.32 20.54 23.88
CA LEU A 495 12.72 19.54 24.77
C LEU A 495 11.20 19.49 24.60
N ASN A 496 10.55 20.65 24.51
CA ASN A 496 9.11 20.70 24.33
C ASN A 496 8.66 20.21 22.96
N MET A 497 9.53 20.20 21.94
CA MET A 497 9.23 19.62 20.63
C MET A 497 9.32 18.09 20.58
N THR A 498 9.75 17.42 21.66
CA THR A 498 9.88 15.95 21.70
C THR A 498 8.64 15.27 22.26
N GLN A 499 8.61 13.92 22.27
CA GLN A 499 7.52 13.15 22.88
C GLN A 499 7.30 13.48 24.38
N LYS A 500 8.33 14.02 25.06
CA LYS A 500 8.29 14.40 26.47
C LYS A 500 7.64 15.77 26.69
N GLY A 501 7.54 16.57 25.62
CA GLY A 501 7.13 17.95 25.63
C GLY A 501 5.64 18.20 25.43
N HIS A 502 5.25 19.47 25.55
CA HIS A 502 3.89 19.93 25.21
C HIS A 502 3.77 20.56 23.81
N SER A 503 4.85 20.54 23.03
CA SER A 503 4.94 21.17 21.71
C SER A 503 5.41 20.18 20.63
N TRP A 504 5.15 18.87 20.82
CA TRP A 504 5.49 17.78 19.89
C TRP A 504 4.98 18.00 18.46
N MET A 505 3.92 18.81 18.28
CA MET A 505 3.32 19.19 17.00
C MET A 505 4.29 19.94 16.10
N MET A 506 5.31 20.59 16.67
CA MET A 506 6.41 21.16 15.90
C MET A 506 7.13 20.11 15.03
N ARG A 507 7.04 18.83 15.40
CA ARG A 507 7.68 17.70 14.74
C ARG A 507 6.72 16.60 14.27
N ARG A 508 5.48 16.49 14.72
CA ARG A 508 4.54 15.43 14.30
C ARG A 508 3.12 15.98 14.07
N PHE A 509 2.29 15.25 13.31
CA PHE A 509 0.84 15.55 13.19
C PHE A 509 -0.02 14.65 14.10
N THR A 510 0.56 13.59 14.67
CA THR A 510 -0.05 12.73 15.69
C THR A 510 0.89 12.57 16.89
N SER A 511 0.35 12.45 18.10
CA SER A 511 1.12 12.32 19.34
C SER A 511 1.55 10.89 19.67
N VAL A 512 0.97 9.90 18.99
CA VAL A 512 1.22 8.48 19.24
C VAL A 512 2.56 8.10 18.62
N THR A 513 3.55 7.88 19.47
CA THR A 513 4.64 6.93 19.21
C THR A 513 4.05 5.54 19.43
N ASN A 514 4.14 4.63 18.47
CA ASN A 514 3.84 3.23 18.76
C ASN A 514 4.79 2.79 19.87
N TYR A 515 4.26 2.58 21.08
CA TYR A 515 5.04 2.20 22.26
C TYR A 515 5.82 0.89 22.07
N ASP A 516 5.43 0.10 21.05
CA ASP A 516 6.03 -1.19 20.69
C ASP A 516 7.08 -1.12 19.56
N GLN A 517 7.38 0.06 18.99
CA GLN A 517 8.36 0.17 17.90
C GLN A 517 9.74 0.58 18.43
N GLU A 518 10.60 -0.41 18.70
CA GLU A 518 12.03 -0.23 18.99
C GLU A 518 12.87 0.29 17.78
N TYR A 519 12.24 0.79 16.72
CA TYR A 519 12.90 1.05 15.45
C TYR A 519 13.18 2.55 15.21
N ASP A 520 14.45 2.93 15.09
CA ASP A 520 14.95 4.25 14.62
C ASP A 520 14.67 4.49 13.11
N GLU A 521 13.73 3.75 12.53
CA GLU A 521 13.47 3.65 11.08
C GLU A 521 12.17 4.32 10.65
N SER A 522 11.48 5.00 11.57
CA SER A 522 10.22 5.73 11.33
C SER A 522 10.50 7.10 10.68
N TYR A 523 10.45 8.19 11.46
CA TYR A 523 10.74 9.53 10.96
C TYR A 523 12.24 9.81 10.88
N ILE A 524 12.66 10.75 10.02
CA ILE A 524 14.08 11.12 9.86
C ILE A 524 14.75 11.63 11.15
N ASP A 525 13.94 12.14 12.09
CA ASP A 525 14.38 12.68 13.37
C ASP A 525 13.89 11.81 14.54
N GLU A 526 13.60 10.52 14.34
CA GLU A 526 13.06 9.65 15.40
C GLU A 526 14.00 9.60 16.61
N SER A 527 15.29 9.37 16.39
CA SER A 527 16.31 9.47 17.45
C SER A 527 16.30 10.81 18.21
N GLU A 528 16.14 11.95 17.51
CA GLU A 528 16.03 13.27 18.14
C GLU A 528 14.73 13.41 18.94
N TYR A 529 13.61 12.98 18.36
CA TYR A 529 12.28 13.08 18.94
C TYR A 529 12.11 12.20 20.18
N VAL A 530 12.79 11.05 20.23
CA VAL A 530 12.77 10.15 21.38
C VAL A 530 13.77 10.59 22.45
N ASN A 531 15.00 10.91 22.06
CA ASN A 531 16.13 11.09 22.99
C ASN A 531 16.43 12.57 23.33
N SER A 532 15.76 13.53 22.69
CA SER A 532 15.94 14.98 22.95
C SER A 532 17.40 15.45 22.84
N LEU A 533 18.12 15.01 21.79
CA LEU A 533 19.57 15.24 21.65
C LEU A 533 19.91 16.73 21.53
N LEU A 534 19.09 17.52 20.82
CA LEU A 534 19.29 18.97 20.70
C LEU A 534 19.07 19.67 22.05
N ALA A 535 18.06 19.27 22.82
CA ALA A 535 17.84 19.81 24.16
C ALA A 535 19.08 19.58 25.04
N GLN A 536 19.59 18.35 25.08
CA GLN A 536 20.81 18.02 25.82
C GLN A 536 22.01 18.87 25.37
N LYS A 537 22.22 19.03 24.06
CA LYS A 537 23.28 19.88 23.50
C LYS A 537 23.18 21.31 24.00
N TYR A 538 21.98 21.91 23.96
CA TYR A 538 21.81 23.31 24.32
C TYR A 538 21.84 23.55 25.83
N TYR A 539 21.43 22.60 26.67
CA TYR A 539 21.67 22.69 28.12
C TYR A 539 23.16 22.65 28.47
N ARG A 540 23.97 21.83 27.77
CA ARG A 540 25.44 21.86 27.94
C ARG A 540 26.03 23.21 27.56
N LEU A 541 25.61 23.77 26.41
CA LEU A 541 26.06 25.10 25.99
C LEU A 541 25.64 26.18 26.98
N ALA A 542 24.46 26.08 27.60
CA ALA A 542 24.05 26.98 28.67
C ALA A 542 24.99 26.88 29.88
N ALA A 543 25.33 25.66 30.32
CA ALA A 543 26.28 25.44 31.42
C ALA A 543 27.69 25.98 31.10
N GLU A 544 28.19 25.75 29.89
CA GLU A 544 29.51 26.21 29.45
C GLU A 544 29.63 27.74 29.43
N ASN A 545 28.52 28.45 29.19
CA ASN A 545 28.48 29.91 29.12
C ASN A 545 28.00 30.56 30.44
N SER A 546 27.60 29.76 31.43
CA SER A 546 27.14 30.21 32.75
C SER A 546 28.30 30.74 33.60
N LYS A 547 28.00 31.75 34.43
CA LYS A 547 28.96 32.35 35.37
C LYS A 547 28.92 31.75 36.77
N THR A 548 27.88 30.98 37.10
CA THR A 548 27.67 30.47 38.45
C THR A 548 27.49 28.96 38.47
N GLU A 549 28.03 28.31 39.51
CA GLU A 549 27.88 26.87 39.69
C GLU A 549 26.43 26.47 39.97
N LYS A 550 25.64 27.34 40.61
CA LYS A 550 24.19 27.13 40.77
C LYS A 550 23.49 27.00 39.42
N PHE A 551 23.68 27.94 38.49
CA PHE A 551 23.01 27.84 37.20
C PHE A 551 23.54 26.68 36.34
N LYS A 552 24.84 26.33 36.47
CA LYS A 552 25.39 25.11 35.83
C LYS A 552 24.76 23.83 36.35
N ALA A 553 24.51 23.74 37.66
CA ALA A 553 23.83 22.59 38.26
C ALA A 553 22.40 22.43 37.76
N LEU A 554 21.66 23.54 37.61
CA LEU A 554 20.34 23.54 36.96
C LEU A 554 20.40 23.09 35.50
N CYS A 555 21.35 23.60 34.72
CA CYS A 555 21.55 23.18 33.34
C CYS A 555 21.82 21.66 33.26
N LEU A 556 22.63 21.12 34.17
CA LEU A 556 22.89 19.68 34.25
C LEU A 556 21.64 18.87 34.62
N LEU A 557 20.85 19.33 35.60
CA LEU A 557 19.58 18.70 35.95
C LEU A 557 18.66 18.61 34.72
N MET A 558 18.50 19.73 34.00
CA MET A 558 17.62 19.78 32.83
C MET A 558 18.16 18.95 31.66
N GLU A 559 19.49 18.87 31.47
CA GLU A 559 20.12 17.97 30.52
C GLU A 559 19.78 16.51 30.85
N VAL A 560 19.94 16.11 32.11
CA VAL A 560 19.62 14.76 32.59
C VAL A 560 18.13 14.45 32.40
N PHE A 561 17.26 15.37 32.81
CA PHE A 561 15.81 15.27 32.65
C PHE A 561 15.40 15.06 31.19
N SER A 562 16.05 15.77 30.25
CA SER A 562 15.78 15.62 28.81
C SER A 562 16.18 14.26 28.24
N ALA A 563 17.16 13.57 28.83
CA ALA A 563 17.67 12.29 28.33
C ALA A 563 16.85 11.07 28.82
N ASP A 564 16.82 10.83 30.13
CA ASP A 564 16.14 9.70 30.79
C ASP A 564 15.98 9.99 32.30
N PRO A 565 14.75 10.21 32.81
CA PRO A 565 14.53 10.53 34.22
C PRO A 565 14.90 9.39 35.19
N GLU A 566 14.75 8.13 34.77
CA GLU A 566 14.87 6.98 35.69
C GLU A 566 16.32 6.57 35.96
N ARG A 567 17.26 6.93 35.07
CA ARG A 567 18.64 6.39 35.15
C ARG A 567 19.73 7.34 35.64
N LYS A 568 19.58 8.66 35.79
CA LYS A 568 20.79 9.53 35.99
C LYS A 568 20.70 10.79 36.87
N LEU A 569 19.94 10.76 37.97
CA LEU A 569 20.21 11.69 39.08
C LEU A 569 21.62 11.53 39.68
N ASP A 570 22.27 10.39 39.47
CA ASP A 570 23.66 10.12 39.88
C ASP A 570 24.69 11.07 39.27
N ARG A 571 24.51 11.50 38.02
CA ARG A 571 25.45 12.45 37.39
C ARG A 571 25.38 13.81 38.09
N LEU A 572 24.16 14.29 38.40
CA LEU A 572 23.97 15.51 39.18
C LEU A 572 24.58 15.37 40.57
N LYS A 573 24.31 14.24 41.26
CA LYS A 573 24.84 13.94 42.59
C LYS A 573 26.37 13.91 42.64
N ASN A 574 27.01 13.36 41.60
CA ASN A 574 28.47 13.24 41.54
C ASN A 574 29.16 14.56 41.16
N THR A 575 28.55 15.37 40.30
CA THR A 575 29.14 16.64 39.85
C THR A 575 28.84 17.80 40.80
N TYR A 576 27.65 17.83 41.41
CA TYR A 576 27.17 18.89 42.30
C TYR A 576 26.51 18.30 43.56
N PRO A 577 27.26 17.57 44.41
CA PRO A 577 26.71 16.93 45.60
C PRO A 577 26.05 17.93 46.56
N GLU A 578 26.53 19.17 46.62
CA GLU A 578 26.02 20.24 47.47
C GLU A 578 24.65 20.78 47.03
N TYR A 579 24.32 20.69 45.73
CA TYR A 579 23.06 21.20 45.17
C TYR A 579 22.03 20.09 44.92
N TYR A 580 22.45 18.83 45.00
CA TYR A 580 21.63 17.67 44.67
C TYR A 580 20.29 17.62 45.43
N GLN A 581 20.32 17.82 46.75
CA GLN A 581 19.11 17.76 47.58
C GLN A 581 18.11 18.85 47.19
N GLU A 582 18.59 20.08 47.00
CA GLU A 582 17.73 21.23 46.64
C GLU A 582 17.14 21.12 45.23
N LEU A 583 17.89 20.57 44.28
CA LEU A 583 17.47 20.37 42.89
C LEU A 583 16.68 19.07 42.68
N SER A 584 16.69 18.15 43.64
CA SER A 584 15.90 16.93 43.59
C SER A 584 14.40 17.16 43.83
N SER A 585 14.03 18.30 44.43
CA SER A 585 12.66 18.81 44.43
C SER A 585 12.51 19.93 43.38
N CYS A 586 11.33 20.02 42.75
CA CYS A 586 11.05 21.10 41.78
C CYS A 586 10.90 22.49 42.46
N GLU A 587 10.95 22.56 43.78
CA GLU A 587 10.63 23.75 44.59
C GLU A 587 11.69 24.87 44.48
N ASN A 588 12.94 24.53 44.15
CA ASN A 588 14.04 25.50 44.17
C ASN A 588 14.51 25.95 42.77
N LEU A 589 13.86 25.50 41.69
CA LEU A 589 14.33 25.75 40.32
C LEU A 589 14.45 27.26 40.00
N GLU A 590 13.55 28.09 40.53
CA GLU A 590 13.57 29.55 40.33
C GLU A 590 14.84 30.18 40.89
N ASN A 591 15.20 29.86 42.15
CA ASN A 591 16.42 30.36 42.80
C ASN A 591 17.70 30.02 42.02
N TYR A 592 17.72 28.84 41.38
CA TYR A 592 18.86 28.40 40.57
C TYR A 592 18.88 29.06 39.20
N PHE A 593 17.71 29.34 38.63
CA PHE A 593 17.57 30.05 37.37
C PHE A 593 17.96 31.53 37.50
N GLU A 594 17.61 32.18 38.60
CA GLU A 594 17.96 33.57 38.90
C GLU A 594 19.45 33.79 39.18
N ALA A 595 20.18 32.73 39.55
CA ALA A 595 21.61 32.79 39.88
C ALA A 595 22.55 32.95 38.68
N ARG A 596 22.04 33.05 37.44
CA ARG A 596 22.81 33.07 36.18
C ARG A 596 23.77 34.27 36.01
#